data_AF-W7KLX6-F1
#
_entry.id   AF-W7KLX6-F1
#
_cell.length_a   1.000
_cell.length_b   1.000
_cell.length_c   1.000
_cell.angle_alpha   90.00
_cell.angle_beta   90.00
_cell.angle_gamma   90.00
#
_symmetry.space_group_name_H-M   'P 1'
#
loop_
_entity.id
_entity.type
_entity.pdbx_description
1 polymer ?
#
loop_
_entity_poly.entity_id
_entity_poly.type
_entity_poly.pdbx_seq_one_letter_code
_entity_poly.pdbx_strand_id
1 'polypeptide(L)'
;MRSASKKLDPTIHDLVPKHEVLSVEEAYTVLKQLGIGPEQLPWLKATDPVARAIGAKPGDIVKITRKSRTGGEIVTYRYVISG
;
A
#
# COMPACT_ATOMS: atom_id res chain seq x y z
N MET A 1 -28.81 19.89 3.71
CA MET A 1 -27.94 19.67 4.89
C MET A 1 -26.83 18.72 4.48
N ARG A 2 -25.56 19.19 4.44
CA ARG A 2 -24.42 18.32 4.15
C ARG A 2 -24.19 17.46 5.39
N SER A 3 -24.54 16.16 5.32
CA SER A 3 -24.24 15.22 6.39
C SER A 3 -22.76 15.33 6.76
N ALA A 4 -22.49 15.50 8.05
CA ALA A 4 -21.14 15.43 8.60
C ALA A 4 -20.46 14.17 8.07
N SER A 5 -19.31 14.33 7.41
CA SER A 5 -18.53 13.24 6.84
C SER A 5 -18.19 12.25 7.95
N LYS A 6 -18.93 11.15 8.04
CA LYS A 6 -18.59 10.03 8.91
C LYS A 6 -17.27 9.49 8.36
N LYS A 7 -16.18 9.64 9.11
CA LYS A 7 -14.88 9.06 8.77
C LYS A 7 -15.04 7.54 8.78
N LEU A 8 -15.28 6.98 7.61
CA LEU A 8 -15.28 5.54 7.39
C LEU A 8 -13.83 5.10 7.22
N ASP A 9 -13.46 4.03 7.90
CA ASP A 9 -12.15 3.42 7.73
C ASP A 9 -12.11 2.70 6.37
N PRO A 10 -11.29 3.17 5.41
CA PRO A 10 -11.22 2.56 4.09
C PRO A 10 -10.64 1.14 4.11
N THR A 11 -9.97 0.73 5.20
CA THR A 11 -9.37 -0.60 5.32
C THR A 11 -10.40 -1.71 5.57
N ILE A 12 -11.57 -1.35 6.09
CA ILE A 12 -12.65 -2.30 6.43
C ILE A 12 -13.66 -2.33 5.29
N HIS A 13 -13.19 -2.75 4.11
CA HIS A 13 -14.05 -2.89 2.93
C HIS A 13 -13.64 -4.12 2.11
N ASP A 14 -14.61 -4.86 1.58
CA ASP A 14 -14.39 -6.12 0.85
C ASP A 14 -13.46 -5.96 -0.36
N LEU A 15 -13.61 -4.85 -1.08
CA LEU A 15 -12.76 -4.51 -2.24
C LEU A 15 -11.36 -3.98 -1.88
N VAL A 16 -11.09 -3.70 -0.60
CA VAL A 16 -9.79 -3.14 -0.18
C VAL A 16 -8.93 -4.27 0.35
N PRO A 17 -7.82 -4.63 -0.35
CA PRO A 17 -6.93 -5.68 0.11
C PRO A 17 -6.15 -5.24 1.36
N LYS A 18 -5.43 -6.18 1.98
CA LYS A 18 -4.59 -5.87 3.13
C LYS A 18 -3.36 -5.08 2.69
N HIS A 19 -3.11 -3.95 3.33
CA HIS A 19 -1.95 -3.09 3.10
C HIS A 19 -1.10 -3.02 4.37
N GLU A 20 0.19 -3.31 4.24
CA GLU A 20 1.15 -3.34 5.34
C GLU A 20 2.38 -2.51 4.94
N VAL A 21 2.84 -1.62 5.82
CA VAL A 21 4.09 -0.89 5.61
C VAL A 21 5.25 -1.83 5.95
N LEU A 22 6.18 -2.00 5.01
CA LEU A 22 7.37 -2.83 5.23
C LEU A 22 8.38 -2.11 6.13
N SER A 23 9.11 -2.89 6.91
CA SER A 23 10.32 -2.39 7.56
C SER A 23 11.42 -2.09 6.52
N VAL A 24 12.41 -1.29 6.90
CA VAL A 24 13.53 -0.91 6.02
C VAL A 24 14.31 -2.13 5.54
N GLU A 25 14.49 -3.13 6.41
CA GLU A 25 15.23 -4.37 6.11
C GLU A 25 14.48 -5.24 5.10
N GLU A 26 13.16 -5.39 5.28
CA GLU A 26 12.29 -6.13 4.35
C GLU A 26 12.21 -5.42 3.00
N ALA A 27 12.03 -4.10 3.01
CA ALA A 27 12.01 -3.26 1.82
C ALA A 27 13.30 -3.43 1.00
N TYR A 28 14.46 -3.37 1.66
CA TYR A 28 15.75 -3.59 1.01
C TYR A 28 15.88 -4.99 0.42
N THR A 29 15.45 -6.01 1.17
CA THR A 29 15.47 -7.40 0.70
C THR A 29 14.59 -7.59 -0.54
N VAL A 30 13.39 -7.04 -0.54
CA VAL A 30 12.46 -7.09 -1.68
C VAL A 30 13.05 -6.40 -2.90
N LEU A 31 13.58 -5.18 -2.75
CA LEU A 31 14.21 -4.45 -3.85
C LEU A 31 15.41 -5.21 -4.42
N LYS A 32 16.23 -5.80 -3.56
CA LYS A 32 17.38 -6.62 -3.97
C LYS A 32 16.98 -7.89 -4.71
N GLN A 33 15.92 -8.57 -4.27
CA GLN A 33 15.38 -9.75 -4.95
C GLN A 33 14.81 -9.42 -6.32
N LEU A 34 14.16 -8.26 -6.45
CA LEU A 34 13.59 -7.79 -7.72
C LEU A 34 14.64 -7.15 -8.64
N GLY A 35 15.78 -6.70 -8.10
CA GLY A 35 16.85 -6.05 -8.86
C GLY A 35 16.46 -4.67 -9.38
N ILE A 36 15.57 -3.96 -8.68
CA ILE A 36 15.02 -2.66 -9.09
C ILE A 36 15.19 -1.59 -8.01
N GLY A 37 15.15 -0.33 -8.44
CA GLY A 37 15.01 0.82 -7.55
C GLY A 37 13.57 0.99 -7.02
N PRO A 38 13.37 1.64 -5.86
CA PRO A 38 12.04 1.88 -5.29
C PRO A 38 11.11 2.66 -6.24
N GLU A 39 11.65 3.58 -7.03
CA GLU A 39 10.91 4.38 -8.02
C GLU A 39 10.31 3.56 -9.16
N GLN A 40 10.83 2.35 -9.40
CA GLN A 40 10.35 1.44 -10.43
C GLN A 40 9.16 0.59 -9.96
N LEU A 41 8.85 0.59 -8.66
CA LEU A 41 7.62 -0.02 -8.14
C LEU A 41 6.40 0.83 -8.51
N PRO A 42 5.22 0.22 -8.69
CA PRO A 42 3.98 0.99 -8.85
C PRO A 42 3.77 1.97 -7.70
N TRP A 43 3.34 3.18 -7.99
CA TRP A 43 3.25 4.24 -6.98
C TRP A 43 1.95 4.21 -6.17
N LEU A 44 2.03 4.72 -4.94
CA LEU A 44 0.92 5.02 -4.06
C LEU A 44 1.08 6.46 -3.56
N LYS A 45 0.06 7.30 -3.67
CA LYS A 45 0.15 8.68 -3.17
C LYS A 45 -0.01 8.71 -1.67
N ALA A 46 0.76 9.53 -0.97
CA ALA A 46 0.55 9.81 0.46
C ALA A 46 -0.80 10.48 0.76
N THR A 47 -1.45 11.05 -0.27
CA THR A 47 -2.81 11.60 -0.17
C THR A 47 -3.91 10.54 -0.22
N ASP A 48 -3.58 9.30 -0.58
CA ASP A 48 -4.53 8.20 -0.65
C ASP A 48 -5.14 7.87 0.74
N PRO A 49 -6.46 7.62 0.83
CA PRO A 49 -7.11 7.30 2.10
C PRO A 49 -6.52 6.08 2.81
N VAL A 50 -6.12 5.05 2.08
CA VAL A 50 -5.52 3.84 2.64
C VAL A 50 -4.12 4.12 3.14
N ALA A 51 -3.32 4.88 2.38
CA ALA A 51 -1.98 5.30 2.80
C ALA A 51 -2.03 6.09 4.12
N ARG A 52 -3.02 6.99 4.27
CA ARG A 52 -3.25 7.74 5.51
C ARG A 52 -3.71 6.85 6.66
N ALA A 53 -4.58 5.87 6.39
CA ALA A 53 -5.08 4.95 7.41
C ALA A 53 -3.98 4.06 7.99
N ILE A 54 -3.06 3.57 7.15
CA ILE A 54 -1.92 2.74 7.58
C ILE A 54 -0.71 3.54 8.06
N GLY A 55 -0.77 4.89 8.01
CA GLY A 55 0.31 5.76 8.45
C GLY A 55 1.54 5.78 7.54
N ALA A 56 1.39 5.42 6.27
CA ALA A 56 2.50 5.38 5.31
C ALA A 56 2.97 6.79 4.94
N LYS A 57 4.29 6.96 4.81
CA LYS A 57 4.96 8.22 4.47
C LYS A 57 5.64 8.13 3.11
N PRO A 58 5.87 9.27 2.43
CA PRO A 58 6.69 9.29 1.22
C PRO A 58 8.05 8.63 1.46
N GLY A 59 8.42 7.68 0.61
CA GLY A 59 9.61 6.85 0.78
C GLY A 59 9.34 5.43 1.27
N ASP A 60 8.18 5.17 1.87
CA ASP A 60 7.84 3.83 2.35
C ASP A 60 7.46 2.89 1.21
N ILE A 61 7.64 1.59 1.44
CA ILE A 61 7.14 0.53 0.56
C ILE A 61 5.98 -0.18 1.26
N VAL A 62 4.83 -0.20 0.58
CA VAL A 62 3.62 -0.88 1.06
C VAL A 62 3.51 -2.22 0.37
N LYS A 63 3.45 -3.28 1.17
CA LYS A 63 3.08 -4.62 0.75
C LYS A 63 1.56 -4.74 0.70
N ILE A 64 1.05 -5.24 -0.41
CA ILE A 64 -0.38 -5.43 -0.65
C ILE A 64 -0.63 -6.91 -0.88
N THR A 65 -1.39 -7.52 0.02
CA THR A 65 -1.81 -8.91 -0.08
C THR A 65 -3.27 -8.96 -0.50
N ARG A 66 -3.54 -9.42 -1.72
CA ARG A 66 -4.90 -9.52 -2.29
C ARG A 66 -5.25 -10.95 -2.66
N LYS A 67 -6.53 -11.31 -2.48
CA LYS A 67 -7.07 -12.55 -3.01
C LYS A 67 -7.27 -12.41 -4.52
N SER A 68 -6.72 -13.34 -5.29
CA SER A 68 -6.87 -13.44 -6.73
C SER A 68 -7.64 -14.71 -7.08
N ARG A 69 -8.60 -14.59 -8.00
CA ARG A 69 -9.39 -15.71 -8.49
C ARG A 69 -8.54 -16.81 -9.15
N THR A 70 -7.41 -16.44 -9.75
CA THR A 70 -6.53 -17.38 -10.47
C THR A 70 -5.34 -17.84 -9.65
N GLY A 71 -4.87 -17.02 -8.72
CA GLY A 71 -3.59 -17.21 -8.03
C GLY A 71 -3.70 -17.41 -6.52
N GLY A 72 -4.91 -17.55 -5.96
CA GLY A 72 -5.11 -17.65 -4.52
C GLY A 72 -4.79 -16.31 -3.84
N GLU A 73 -3.59 -16.16 -3.28
CA GLU A 73 -3.11 -14.92 -2.69
C GLU A 73 -1.93 -14.34 -3.49
N ILE A 74 -2.06 -13.09 -3.93
CA ILE A 74 -1.02 -12.37 -4.66
C ILE A 74 -0.49 -11.26 -3.77
N VAL A 75 0.84 -11.23 -3.63
CA VAL A 75 1.58 -10.16 -2.99
C VAL A 75 2.10 -9.20 -4.05
N THR A 76 1.89 -7.91 -3.87
CA THR A 76 2.48 -6.86 -4.70
C THR A 76 3.02 -5.74 -3.82
N TYR A 77 3.93 -4.94 -4.35
CA TYR A 77 4.59 -3.86 -3.61
C TYR A 77 4.33 -2.53 -4.30
N ARG A 78 4.13 -1.48 -3.51
CA ARG A 78 3.97 -0.11 -4.01
C ARG A 78 4.88 0.85 -3.28
N TYR A 79 5.43 1.81 -4.01
CA TYR A 79 6.27 2.87 -3.47
C TYR A 79 5.45 4.12 -3.17
N VAL A 80 5.57 4.66 -1.97
CA VAL A 80 4.81 5.83 -1.54
C VAL A 80 5.48 7.11 -2.02
N ILE A 81 4.76 7.89 -2.82
CA ILE A 81 5.21 9.18 -3.33
C ILE A 81 4.49 10.34 -2.62
N SER A 82 5.14 11.50 -2.58
CA SER A 82 4.46 12.76 -2.26
C SER A 82 3.30 12.98 -3.24
N GLY A 83 2.12 13.30 -2.71
CA GLY A 83 0.88 13.41 -3.48
C GLY A 83 0.35 14.82 -3.56
#